data_AF-A0A2V8NS88-F1
#
_entry.id   AF-A0A2V8NS88-F1
#
_cell.length_a   1.000
_cell.length_b   1.000
_cell.length_c   1.000
_cell.angle_alpha   90.00
_cell.angle_beta   90.00
_cell.angle_gamma   90.00
#
_symmetry.space_group_name_H-M   'P 1'
#
loop_
_entity.id
_entity.type
_entity.pdbx_description
1 polymer ?
#
loop_
_entity_poly.entity_id
_entity_poly.type
_entity_poly.pdbx_seq_one_letter_code
_entity_poly.pdbx_strand_id
1 'polypeptide(L)'
;MFMPLIVFLLLLQQLETAGPPNAPLDSVANGIVILEGAVNPQGRMTGIRVIYGMPAFIQPSLQAVKDWTFAPAEGSQRVSITFLYRTRNLFTDGPYEFNLPNICCAFPFHIVDPGYPPRSIGEGSVILQVHISPHGVVEGVDVIRPAPSLTDAAVQAVRRWTFATEGAATAVVVISFLRPVLYR
;
A
#
# COMPACT_ATOMS: atom_id res chain seq x y z
N MET A 1 14.64 -30.46 -1.36
CA MET A 1 14.56 -29.99 0.04
C MET A 1 13.35 -29.07 0.13
N PHE A 2 12.27 -29.48 0.79
CA PHE A 2 11.00 -28.73 0.84
C PHE A 2 11.03 -27.85 2.09
N MET A 3 11.08 -26.53 1.92
CA MET A 3 11.04 -25.60 3.04
C MET A 3 9.56 -25.36 3.43
N PRO A 4 9.18 -25.46 4.71
CA PRO A 4 7.77 -25.30 5.11
C PRO A 4 7.27 -23.86 4.89
N LEU A 5 6.01 -23.71 4.48
CA LEU A 5 5.35 -22.43 4.16
C LEU A 5 5.47 -21.38 5.29
N ILE A 6 5.47 -21.82 6.55
CA ILE A 6 5.64 -20.96 7.73
C ILE A 6 7.05 -20.35 7.77
N VAL A 7 8.08 -21.11 7.41
CA VAL A 7 9.47 -20.64 7.36
C VAL A 7 9.69 -19.71 6.17
N PHE A 8 8.97 -19.92 5.06
CA PHE A 8 8.98 -19.00 3.91
C PHE A 8 8.33 -17.63 4.25
N LEU A 9 7.23 -17.63 5.01
CA LEU A 9 6.61 -16.39 5.49
C LEU A 9 7.49 -15.62 6.48
N LEU A 10 8.26 -16.32 7.33
CA LEU A 10 9.23 -15.70 8.24
C LEU A 10 10.43 -15.03 7.54
N LEU A 11 10.67 -15.35 6.26
CA LEU A 11 11.74 -14.73 5.47
C LEU A 11 11.32 -13.41 4.85
N LEU A 12 10.02 -13.12 4.75
CA LEU A 12 9.51 -11.89 4.17
C LEU A 12 9.40 -10.80 5.24
N GLN A 13 9.63 -9.54 4.85
CA GLN A 13 9.41 -8.41 5.75
C GLN A 13 7.98 -8.38 6.28
N GLN A 14 7.84 -8.14 7.59
CA GLN A 14 6.54 -8.01 8.24
C GLN A 14 6.41 -6.61 8.85
N LEU A 15 5.40 -5.86 8.45
CA LEU A 15 5.05 -4.56 9.02
C LEU A 15 4.29 -4.78 10.33
N GLU A 16 4.82 -4.25 11.43
CA GLU A 16 4.21 -4.42 12.76
C GLU A 16 3.30 -3.24 13.10
N THR A 17 3.79 -2.02 12.91
CA THR A 17 3.04 -0.80 13.27
C THR A 17 3.13 0.25 12.18
N ALA A 18 1.97 0.82 11.83
CA ALA A 18 1.87 1.86 10.81
C ALA A 18 0.85 2.96 11.14
N GLY A 19 1.32 4.21 11.09
CA GLY A 19 0.51 5.43 11.17
C GLY A 19 -0.05 5.84 9.80
N PRO A 20 -1.23 6.48 9.71
CA PRO A 20 -1.77 6.92 8.45
C PRO A 20 -1.05 8.20 7.98
N PRO A 21 -1.06 8.50 6.68
CA PRO A 21 -0.59 9.79 6.19
C PRO A 21 -1.55 10.93 6.57
N ASN A 22 -0.97 12.11 6.83
CA ASN A 22 -1.73 13.35 7.01
C ASN A 22 -1.82 14.08 5.67
N ALA A 23 -2.71 13.61 4.79
CA ALA A 23 -2.87 14.16 3.45
C ALA A 23 -3.90 15.30 3.38
N PRO A 24 -3.82 16.18 2.36
CA PRO A 24 -4.83 17.20 2.11
C PRO A 24 -6.23 16.59 1.94
N LEU A 25 -7.24 17.20 2.58
CA LEU A 25 -8.64 16.71 2.60
C LEU A 25 -9.52 17.33 1.51
N ASP A 26 -8.97 18.26 0.75
CA ASP A 26 -9.60 19.13 -0.24
C ASP A 26 -9.14 18.81 -1.68
N SER A 27 -8.41 17.71 -1.88
CA SER A 27 -8.00 17.29 -3.22
C SER A 27 -9.21 16.97 -4.10
N VAL A 28 -9.16 17.46 -5.33
CA VAL A 28 -10.20 17.27 -6.36
C VAL A 28 -9.93 16.06 -7.27
N ALA A 29 -8.75 15.44 -7.16
CA ALA A 29 -8.37 14.26 -7.93
C ALA A 29 -7.74 13.18 -7.03
N ASN A 30 -7.93 11.91 -7.41
CA ASN A 30 -7.31 10.79 -6.73
C ASN A 30 -5.79 10.91 -6.85
N GLY A 31 -5.07 10.69 -5.76
CA GLY A 31 -3.63 10.81 -5.68
C GLY A 31 -2.94 9.46 -5.55
N ILE A 32 -1.91 9.19 -6.35
CA ILE A 32 -1.06 8.01 -6.17
C ILE A 32 0.36 8.46 -5.82
N VAL A 33 0.94 7.80 -4.81
CA VAL A 33 2.36 7.91 -4.47
C VAL A 33 2.94 6.51 -4.30
N ILE A 34 4.05 6.25 -4.97
CA ILE A 34 4.78 4.98 -4.89
C ILE A 34 6.18 5.31 -4.36
N LEU A 35 6.46 4.78 -3.19
CA LEU A 35 7.76 4.89 -2.52
C LEU A 35 8.48 3.55 -2.57
N GLU A 36 9.79 3.62 -2.39
CA GLU A 36 10.67 2.47 -2.23
C GLU A 36 11.65 2.77 -1.09
N GLY A 37 11.98 1.80 -0.24
CA GLY A 37 13.05 1.97 0.74
C GLY A 37 13.54 0.64 1.28
N ALA A 38 14.65 0.69 2.03
CA ALA A 38 15.20 -0.47 2.74
C ALA A 38 14.74 -0.48 4.20
N VAL A 39 14.45 -1.65 4.73
CA VAL A 39 14.25 -1.85 6.18
C VAL A 39 15.62 -2.14 6.80
N ASN A 40 16.00 -1.36 7.82
CA ASN A 40 17.25 -1.57 8.56
C ASN A 40 17.07 -2.63 9.68
N PRO A 41 18.14 -3.09 10.35
CA PRO A 41 18.04 -4.10 11.40
C PRO A 41 17.18 -3.71 12.62
N GLN A 42 16.87 -2.42 12.80
CA GLN A 42 15.96 -1.91 13.83
C GLN A 42 14.51 -1.86 13.37
N GLY A 43 14.19 -2.39 12.19
CA GLY A 43 12.84 -2.39 11.64
C GLY A 43 12.40 -1.04 11.08
N ARG A 44 13.33 -0.10 10.83
CA ARG A 44 13.01 1.26 10.35
C ARG A 44 13.30 1.39 8.87
N MET A 45 12.43 2.12 8.18
CA MET A 45 12.63 2.48 6.77
C MET A 45 13.77 3.49 6.62
N THR A 46 14.67 3.20 5.67
CA THR A 46 15.84 4.01 5.34
C THR A 46 16.02 4.08 3.82
N GLY A 47 16.75 5.10 3.34
CA GLY A 47 17.01 5.27 1.90
C GLY A 47 15.73 5.33 1.05
N ILE A 48 14.72 6.03 1.58
CA ILE A 48 13.39 6.13 0.97
C ILE A 48 13.47 7.00 -0.28
N ARG A 49 13.01 6.48 -1.41
CA ARG A 49 12.95 7.15 -2.70
C ARG A 49 11.50 7.28 -3.16
N VAL A 50 11.17 8.42 -3.76
CA VAL A 50 9.90 8.62 -4.46
C VAL A 50 10.07 8.11 -5.88
N ILE A 51 9.34 7.06 -6.24
CA ILE A 51 9.38 6.46 -7.58
C ILE A 51 8.34 7.11 -8.48
N TYR A 52 7.16 7.35 -7.92
CA TYR A 52 6.08 8.10 -8.55
C TYR A 52 5.33 8.87 -7.47
N GLY A 53 4.80 10.05 -7.79
CA GLY A 53 3.98 10.77 -6.82
C GLY A 53 3.40 12.06 -7.34
N MET A 54 2.14 12.30 -7.01
CA MET A 54 1.53 13.61 -7.17
C MET A 54 2.04 14.58 -6.08
N PRO A 55 2.49 15.81 -6.43
CA PRO A 55 3.21 16.70 -5.50
C PRO A 55 2.54 16.92 -4.14
N ALA A 56 1.22 17.11 -4.09
CA ALA A 56 0.47 17.36 -2.87
C ALA A 56 0.51 16.18 -1.86
N PHE A 57 0.81 14.97 -2.33
CA PHE A 57 0.74 13.75 -1.54
C PHE A 57 2.12 13.16 -1.20
N ILE A 58 3.20 13.63 -1.84
CA ILE A 58 4.55 13.11 -1.62
C ILE A 58 4.99 13.32 -0.16
N GLN A 59 4.90 14.55 0.34
CA GLN A 59 5.35 14.87 1.71
C GLN A 59 4.52 14.14 2.79
N PRO A 60 3.17 14.12 2.74
CA PRO A 60 2.37 13.30 3.65
C PRO A 60 2.79 11.82 3.67
N SER A 61 3.03 11.25 2.50
CA SER A 61 3.45 9.84 2.36
C SER A 61 4.83 9.60 2.99
N LEU A 62 5.79 10.48 2.70
CA LEU A 62 7.15 10.41 3.25
C LEU A 62 7.18 10.58 4.78
N GLN A 63 6.32 11.43 5.34
CA GLN A 63 6.24 11.60 6.79
C GLN A 63 5.61 10.38 7.46
N ALA A 64 4.56 9.80 6.88
CA ALA A 64 3.89 8.62 7.44
C ALA A 64 4.87 7.46 7.65
N VAL A 65 5.66 7.13 6.63
CA VAL A 65 6.55 5.97 6.63
C VAL A 65 7.73 6.09 7.59
N LYS A 66 8.07 7.30 8.05
CA LYS A 66 9.19 7.51 8.97
C LYS A 66 8.96 6.86 10.32
N ASP A 67 7.71 6.79 10.76
CA ASP A 67 7.33 6.30 12.09
C ASP A 67 6.92 4.83 12.10
N TRP A 68 6.90 4.19 10.94
CA TRP A 68 6.55 2.78 10.83
C TRP A 68 7.67 1.88 11.37
N THR A 69 7.26 0.71 11.84
CA THR A 69 8.17 -0.32 12.38
C THR A 69 7.83 -1.65 11.73
N PHE A 70 8.87 -2.32 11.26
CA PHE A 70 8.85 -3.65 10.67
C PHE A 70 9.55 -4.63 11.64
N ALA A 71 9.15 -5.88 11.61
CA ALA A 71 9.84 -6.95 12.32
C ALA A 71 11.30 -7.03 11.80
N PRO A 72 12.30 -7.23 12.68
CA PRO A 72 13.66 -7.49 12.24
C PRO A 72 13.70 -8.69 11.30
N ALA A 73 14.32 -8.54 10.14
CA ALA A 73 14.59 -9.64 9.22
C ALA A 73 16.10 -9.72 8.95
N GLU A 74 16.59 -10.91 8.60
CA GLU A 74 17.98 -11.06 8.16
C GLU A 74 18.18 -10.38 6.80
N GLY A 75 19.15 -9.48 6.74
CA GLY A 75 19.51 -8.74 5.52
C GLY A 75 18.73 -7.43 5.31
N SER A 76 19.07 -6.73 4.24
CA SER A 76 18.41 -5.48 3.83
C SER A 76 17.37 -5.82 2.77
N GLN A 77 16.13 -6.02 3.20
CA GLN A 77 15.01 -6.17 2.27
C GLN A 77 14.46 -4.79 1.91
N ARG A 78 14.29 -4.58 0.62
CA ARG A 78 13.65 -3.37 0.09
C ARG A 78 12.17 -3.67 -0.15
N VAL A 79 11.33 -2.72 0.21
CA VAL A 79 9.88 -2.82 0.04
C VAL A 79 9.38 -1.62 -0.76
N SER A 80 8.33 -1.85 -1.55
CA SER A 80 7.56 -0.77 -2.14
C SER A 80 6.38 -0.42 -1.22
N ILE A 81 6.02 0.86 -1.21
CA ILE A 81 4.87 1.37 -0.45
C ILE A 81 4.02 2.19 -1.40
N THR A 82 2.78 1.76 -1.62
CA THR A 82 1.85 2.43 -2.53
C THR A 82 0.72 3.09 -1.75
N PHE A 83 0.60 4.40 -1.89
CA PHE A 83 -0.49 5.19 -1.35
C PHE A 83 -1.49 5.50 -2.46
N LEU A 84 -2.76 5.16 -2.23
CA LEU A 84 -3.91 5.57 -3.02
C LEU A 84 -4.77 6.51 -2.17
N TYR A 85 -4.77 7.79 -2.51
CA TYR A 85 -5.58 8.83 -1.88
C TYR A 85 -6.85 9.02 -2.69
N ARG A 86 -7.98 8.53 -2.17
CA ARG A 86 -9.28 8.72 -2.82
C ARG A 86 -9.85 10.09 -2.50
N THR A 87 -10.49 10.68 -3.50
CA THR A 87 -11.30 11.90 -3.36
C THR A 87 -12.63 11.59 -2.70
N ARG A 88 -13.44 12.65 -2.49
CA ARG A 88 -14.80 12.57 -1.94
C ARG A 88 -15.81 12.05 -2.97
N ASN A 89 -15.51 10.92 -3.61
CA ASN A 89 -16.37 10.31 -4.63
C ASN A 89 -16.90 8.93 -4.20
N LEU A 90 -18.09 8.59 -4.67
CA LEU A 90 -18.71 7.29 -4.42
C LEU A 90 -18.12 6.20 -5.32
N PHE A 91 -17.92 6.54 -6.57
CA PHE A 91 -17.60 5.59 -7.62
C PHE A 91 -16.11 5.26 -7.66
N THR A 92 -15.81 4.13 -8.26
CA THR A 92 -14.44 3.75 -8.63
C THR A 92 -14.01 4.60 -9.81
N ASP A 93 -12.79 5.12 -9.76
CA ASP A 93 -12.10 5.50 -10.98
C ASP A 93 -11.75 4.25 -11.82
N GLY A 94 -11.37 4.45 -13.08
CA GLY A 94 -10.76 3.39 -13.86
C GLY A 94 -9.47 2.87 -13.19
N PRO A 95 -9.04 1.64 -13.51
CA PRO A 95 -7.78 1.14 -12.97
C PRO A 95 -6.61 2.03 -13.43
N TYR A 96 -5.61 2.16 -12.58
CA TYR A 96 -4.38 2.87 -12.91
C TYR A 96 -3.32 1.86 -13.34
N GLU A 97 -2.73 2.08 -14.51
CA GLU A 97 -1.63 1.25 -15.01
C GLU A 97 -0.30 2.00 -14.92
N PHE A 98 0.73 1.26 -14.53
CA PHE A 98 2.07 1.78 -14.30
C PHE A 98 3.09 0.84 -14.94
N ASN A 99 3.95 1.40 -15.79
CA ASN A 99 5.14 0.70 -16.27
C ASN A 99 6.37 1.27 -15.56
N LEU A 100 6.55 0.85 -14.30
CA LEU A 100 7.68 1.26 -13.47
C LEU A 100 8.84 0.28 -13.62
N PRO A 101 10.09 0.75 -13.49
CA PRO A 101 11.24 -0.13 -13.61
C PRO A 101 11.30 -1.09 -12.42
N ASN A 102 11.26 -2.40 -12.68
CA ASN A 102 11.31 -3.47 -11.69
C ASN A 102 12.77 -3.74 -11.25
N ILE A 103 13.34 -2.84 -10.43
CA ILE A 103 14.79 -2.86 -10.14
C ILE A 103 15.14 -3.61 -8.85
N CYS A 104 14.23 -3.69 -7.88
CA CYS A 104 14.57 -4.22 -6.55
C CYS A 104 13.46 -4.97 -5.83
N CYS A 105 12.22 -4.71 -6.22
CA CYS A 105 11.06 -4.82 -5.37
C CYS A 105 9.81 -4.95 -6.24
N ALA A 106 8.73 -5.52 -5.71
CA ALA A 106 7.48 -5.58 -6.43
C ALA A 106 6.82 -4.18 -6.51
N PHE A 107 6.79 -3.56 -7.69
CA PHE A 107 6.08 -2.30 -7.92
C PHE A 107 4.68 -2.56 -8.47
N PRO A 108 3.66 -1.75 -8.09
CA PRO A 108 2.33 -1.94 -8.62
C PRO A 108 2.35 -1.69 -10.13
N PHE A 109 1.76 -2.61 -10.89
CA PHE A 109 1.55 -2.50 -12.33
C PHE A 109 0.09 -2.12 -12.63
N HIS A 110 -0.87 -2.76 -11.98
CA HIS A 110 -2.30 -2.48 -12.14
C HIS A 110 -2.94 -2.24 -10.78
N ILE A 111 -3.50 -1.05 -10.59
CA ILE A 111 -4.12 -0.59 -9.35
C ILE A 111 -5.63 -0.47 -9.55
N VAL A 112 -6.39 -1.21 -8.75
CA VAL A 112 -7.85 -1.16 -8.72
C VAL A 112 -8.32 -0.23 -7.61
N ASP A 113 -9.10 0.80 -7.96
CA ASP A 113 -9.78 1.64 -6.98
C ASP A 113 -10.88 0.81 -6.26
N PRO A 114 -10.91 0.77 -4.92
CA PRO A 114 -11.97 0.09 -4.18
C PRO A 114 -13.36 0.73 -4.30
N GLY A 115 -13.45 2.00 -4.71
CA GLY A 115 -14.70 2.74 -4.61
C GLY A 115 -15.05 3.05 -3.15
N TYR A 116 -16.08 3.86 -2.91
CA TYR A 116 -16.52 4.15 -1.54
C TYR A 116 -17.66 3.21 -1.15
N PRO A 117 -17.57 2.49 -0.01
CA PRO A 117 -18.62 1.55 0.37
C PRO A 117 -19.97 2.26 0.57
N PRO A 118 -21.06 1.85 -0.10
CA PRO A 118 -22.32 2.61 -0.13
C PRO A 118 -22.99 2.89 1.22
N ARG A 119 -22.70 2.09 2.26
CA ARG A 119 -23.26 2.23 3.62
C ARG A 119 -22.23 2.71 4.64
N SER A 120 -21.03 3.08 4.18
CA SER A 120 -20.01 3.64 5.05
C SER A 120 -20.30 5.12 5.29
N ILE A 121 -20.02 5.56 6.51
CA ILE A 121 -19.86 6.97 6.86
C ILE A 121 -18.42 7.23 7.35
N GLY A 122 -17.54 6.23 7.26
CA GLY A 122 -16.17 6.28 7.74
C GLY A 122 -15.29 7.17 6.88
N GLU A 123 -14.24 7.71 7.49
CA GLU A 123 -13.16 8.44 6.82
C GLU A 123 -11.85 7.98 7.44
N GLY A 124 -10.77 7.94 6.66
CA GLY A 124 -9.45 7.53 7.13
C GLY A 124 -8.76 6.53 6.21
N SER A 125 -7.64 5.99 6.68
CA SER A 125 -6.77 5.12 5.88
C SER A 125 -6.79 3.68 6.36
N VAL A 126 -6.86 2.75 5.42
CA VAL A 126 -6.58 1.33 5.62
C VAL A 126 -5.12 1.08 5.21
N ILE A 127 -4.35 0.43 6.07
CA ILE A 127 -2.96 0.04 5.77
C ILE A 127 -2.89 -1.48 5.73
N LEU A 128 -2.41 -2.00 4.60
CA LEU A 128 -2.35 -3.40 4.27
C LEU A 128 -0.92 -3.78 3.94
N GLN A 129 -0.49 -4.94 4.41
CA GLN A 129 0.68 -5.62 3.86
C GLN A 129 0.19 -6.68 2.88
N VAL A 130 0.80 -6.76 1.70
CA VAL A 130 0.44 -7.72 0.67
C VAL A 130 1.58 -8.68 0.39
N HIS A 131 1.22 -9.95 0.23
CA HIS A 131 2.13 -11.02 -0.19
C HIS A 131 1.89 -11.28 -1.67
N ILE A 132 2.97 -11.17 -2.44
CA ILE A 132 2.94 -11.17 -3.90
C ILE A 132 3.69 -12.40 -4.38
N SER A 133 3.02 -13.22 -5.18
CA SER A 133 3.62 -14.39 -5.82
C SER A 133 4.69 -13.98 -6.86
N PRO A 134 5.56 -14.91 -7.31
CA PRO A 134 6.51 -14.64 -8.40
C PRO A 134 5.87 -14.20 -9.73
N HIS A 135 4.57 -14.40 -9.90
CA HIS A 135 3.82 -13.95 -11.08
C HIS A 135 3.22 -12.55 -10.91
N GLY A 136 3.52 -11.85 -9.82
CA GLY A 136 3.01 -10.49 -9.59
C GLY A 136 1.58 -10.43 -9.09
N VAL A 137 0.99 -11.56 -8.68
CA VAL A 137 -0.39 -11.63 -8.19
C VAL A 137 -0.40 -11.61 -6.67
N VAL A 138 -1.34 -10.87 -6.07
CA VAL A 138 -1.56 -10.83 -4.62
C VAL A 138 -2.19 -12.14 -4.16
N GLU A 139 -1.47 -12.90 -3.34
CA GLU A 139 -1.93 -14.18 -2.77
C GLU A 139 -2.34 -14.06 -1.29
N GLY A 140 -1.79 -13.09 -0.58
CA GLY A 140 -2.08 -12.81 0.83
C GLY A 140 -2.25 -11.32 1.10
N VAL A 141 -3.10 -10.99 2.07
CA VAL A 141 -3.31 -9.60 2.53
C VAL A 141 -3.44 -9.61 4.04
N ASP A 142 -2.51 -8.96 4.72
CA ASP A 142 -2.54 -8.72 6.16
C ASP A 142 -3.06 -7.31 6.43
N VAL A 143 -4.07 -7.19 7.28
CA VAL A 143 -4.62 -5.90 7.68
C VAL A 143 -3.82 -5.37 8.87
N ILE A 144 -2.90 -4.45 8.60
CA ILE A 144 -2.04 -3.84 9.62
C ILE A 144 -2.79 -2.75 10.39
N ARG A 145 -3.52 -1.90 9.66
CA ARG A 145 -4.37 -0.86 10.25
C ARG A 145 -5.75 -0.91 9.62
N PRO A 146 -6.78 -1.39 10.33
CA PRO A 146 -8.14 -1.37 9.83
C PRO A 146 -8.75 0.03 9.91
N ALA A 147 -9.77 0.27 9.09
CA ALA A 147 -10.69 1.38 9.25
C ALA A 147 -12.12 0.81 9.15
N PRO A 148 -12.95 0.93 10.21
CA PRO A 148 -14.28 0.34 10.24
C PRO A 148 -15.10 0.71 9.00
N SER A 149 -15.84 -0.26 8.44
CA SER A 149 -16.65 -0.14 7.22
C SER A 149 -15.90 0.19 5.91
N LEU A 150 -14.57 0.32 5.94
CA LEU A 150 -13.72 0.60 4.77
C LEU A 150 -12.76 -0.55 4.43
N THR A 151 -12.31 -1.30 5.44
CA THR A 151 -11.32 -2.37 5.29
C THR A 151 -11.68 -3.41 4.25
N ASP A 152 -12.92 -3.92 4.24
CA ASP A 152 -13.31 -4.99 3.31
C ASP A 152 -13.20 -4.56 1.85
N ALA A 153 -13.64 -3.34 1.53
CA ALA A 153 -13.53 -2.80 0.18
C ALA A 153 -12.07 -2.63 -0.24
N ALA A 154 -11.22 -2.13 0.66
CA ALA A 154 -9.78 -2.01 0.41
C ALA A 154 -9.14 -3.38 0.13
N VAL A 155 -9.42 -4.39 0.96
CA VAL A 155 -8.89 -5.75 0.78
C VAL A 155 -9.38 -6.38 -0.53
N GLN A 156 -10.67 -6.27 -0.85
CA GLN A 156 -11.23 -6.80 -2.09
C GLN A 156 -10.65 -6.15 -3.35
N ALA A 157 -10.34 -4.85 -3.29
CA ALA A 157 -9.67 -4.17 -4.39
C ALA A 157 -8.22 -4.60 -4.53
N VAL A 158 -7.47 -4.62 -3.42
CA VAL A 158 -6.04 -4.94 -3.41
C VAL A 158 -5.75 -6.38 -3.85
N ARG A 159 -6.66 -7.33 -3.58
CA ARG A 159 -6.58 -8.69 -4.16
C ARG A 159 -6.62 -8.74 -5.69
N ARG A 160 -7.08 -7.67 -6.34
CA ARG A 160 -7.16 -7.53 -7.81
C ARG A 160 -6.05 -6.65 -8.37
N TRP A 161 -5.12 -6.19 -7.53
CA TRP A 161 -3.93 -5.50 -8.01
C TRP A 161 -2.92 -6.51 -8.56
N THR A 162 -2.10 -6.06 -9.50
CA THR A 162 -0.94 -6.82 -9.96
C THR A 162 0.32 -5.98 -9.85
N PHE A 163 1.46 -6.66 -9.74
CA PHE A 163 2.76 -6.08 -9.49
C PHE A 163 3.77 -6.58 -10.50
N ALA A 164 4.66 -5.70 -10.97
CA ALA A 164 5.87 -6.10 -11.66
C ALA A 164 6.91 -6.55 -10.61
N THR A 165 7.36 -7.80 -10.70
CA THR A 165 8.30 -8.40 -9.74
C THR A 165 9.12 -9.50 -10.42
N GLU A 166 10.35 -9.73 -9.95
CA GLU A 166 11.21 -10.85 -10.40
C GLU A 166 10.99 -12.13 -9.57
N GLY A 167 10.26 -12.04 -8.47
CA GLY A 167 10.05 -13.14 -7.54
C GLY A 167 8.97 -12.86 -6.50
N ALA A 168 8.84 -13.76 -5.53
CA ALA A 168 7.94 -13.54 -4.41
C ALA A 168 8.41 -12.32 -3.59
N ALA A 169 7.47 -11.50 -3.17
CA ALA A 169 7.79 -10.23 -2.52
C ALA A 169 6.68 -9.78 -1.57
N THR A 170 7.03 -8.80 -0.75
CA THR A 170 6.08 -8.06 0.08
C THR A 170 6.04 -6.61 -0.35
N ALA A 171 4.84 -6.04 -0.37
CA ALA A 171 4.63 -4.61 -0.52
C ALA A 171 3.64 -4.11 0.53
N VAL A 172 3.64 -2.80 0.78
CA VAL A 172 2.67 -2.15 1.65
C VAL A 172 1.74 -1.28 0.81
N VAL A 173 0.43 -1.38 1.07
CA VAL A 173 -0.60 -0.59 0.40
C VAL A 173 -1.34 0.24 1.44
N VAL A 174 -1.48 1.53 1.17
CA VAL A 174 -2.26 2.48 1.97
C VAL A 174 -3.38 3.02 1.10
N ILE A 175 -4.63 2.79 1.49
CA ILE A 175 -5.78 3.41 0.81
C ILE A 175 -6.45 4.37 1.78
N SER A 176 -6.47 5.65 1.41
CA SER A 176 -7.13 6.71 2.16
C SER A 176 -8.48 7.04 1.55
N PHE A 177 -9.52 7.01 2.36
CA PHE A 177 -10.89 7.32 1.98
C PHE A 177 -11.30 8.65 2.59
N LEU A 178 -11.93 9.51 1.79
CA LEU A 178 -12.64 10.69 2.28
C LEU A 178 -14.13 10.46 2.16
N ARG A 179 -14.91 10.95 3.13
CA ARG A 179 -16.37 10.85 3.06
C ARG A 179 -16.88 11.61 1.83
N PRO A 180 -17.68 10.97 0.95
CA PRO A 180 -18.26 11.60 -0.22
C PRO A 180 -19.16 12.77 0.16
N VAL A 181 -19.15 13.82 -0.67
CA VAL A 181 -20.10 14.92 -0.56
C VAL A 181 -21.26 14.63 -1.50
N LEU A 182 -22.42 14.32 -0.94
CA LEU A 182 -23.66 14.22 -1.72
C LEU A 182 -24.16 15.65 -1.94
N TYR A 183 -24.02 16.17 -3.17
CA TYR A 183 -24.74 17.39 -3.55
C TYR A 183 -26.24 17.09 -3.51
N ARG A 184 -27.00 17.94 -2.82
CA ARG A 184 -28.46 17.96 -2.85
C ARG A 184 -28.96 18.74 -4.06
#